data_AF-A0A2V8DR27-F1
#
_entry.id   AF-A0A2V8DR27-F1
#
_cell.length_a   1.000
_cell.length_b   1.000
_cell.length_c   1.000
_cell.angle_alpha   90.00
_cell.angle_beta   90.00
_cell.angle_gamma   90.00
#
_symmetry.space_group_name_H-M   'P 1'
#
loop_
_entity.id
_entity.type
_entity.pdbx_description
1 polymer ?
#
loop_
_entity_poly.entity_id
_entity_poly.type
_entity_poly.pdbx_seq_one_letter_code
_entity_poly.pdbx_strand_id
1 'polypeptide(L)' 'SYIDLDDQSVRGGTLGRFTPMVNWHLSDHVRLEMAYGYGSLDRLGLIGKTHFFQTRLQLQL' A
#
# COMPACT_ATOMS: atom_id res chain seq x y z
N SER A 1 3.74 -6.00 0.58
CA SER A 1 2.93 -7.02 1.28
C SER A 1 2.33 -7.96 0.27
N TYR A 2 2.14 -9.21 0.66
CA TYR A 2 1.50 -10.26 -0.13
C TYR A 2 0.41 -10.88 0.73
N ILE A 3 -0.81 -11.00 0.21
CA ILE A 3 -1.95 -11.63 0.89
C ILE A 3 -2.61 -12.58 -0.10
N ASP A 4 -2.69 -13.85 0.26
CA ASP A 4 -3.39 -14.88 -0.50
C ASP A 4 -4.73 -15.20 0.16
N LEU A 5 -5.81 -15.11 -0.61
CA LEU A 5 -7.18 -15.36 -0.14
C LEU A 5 -7.86 -16.47 -0.94
N ASP A 6 -7.08 -17.39 -1.52
CA ASP A 6 -7.55 -18.61 -2.13
C ASP A 6 -7.26 -19.83 -1.25
N ASP A 7 -8.32 -20.45 -0.72
CA ASP A 7 -8.23 -21.81 -0.19
C ASP A 7 -9.57 -22.53 -0.37
N GLN A 8 -9.51 -23.76 -0.89
CA GLN A 8 -10.65 -24.62 -1.16
C GLN A 8 -11.83 -23.92 -1.87
N SER A 9 -12.87 -23.55 -1.13
CA SER A 9 -14.11 -22.93 -1.65
C SER A 9 -14.04 -21.39 -1.74
N VAL A 10 -13.00 -20.77 -1.17
CA VAL A 10 -12.84 -19.32 -1.14
C VAL A 10 -12.09 -18.88 -2.40
N ARG A 11 -12.78 -18.13 -3.27
CA ARG A 11 -12.21 -17.51 -4.48
C ARG A 11 -11.95 -16.02 -4.26
N GLY A 12 -11.12 -15.70 -3.26
CA GLY A 12 -10.78 -14.32 -2.89
C GLY A 12 -9.78 -13.68 -3.86
N GLY A 13 -8.85 -14.47 -4.39
CA GLY A 13 -7.77 -14.00 -5.26
C GLY A 13 -6.53 -13.57 -4.47
N THR A 14 -5.47 -13.22 -5.20
CA THR A 14 -4.16 -12.88 -4.64
C THR A 14 -3.92 -11.37 -4.74
N LEU A 15 -3.60 -10.73 -3.62
CA LEU A 15 -3.28 -9.30 -3.54
C LEU A 15 -1.78 -9.09 -3.29
N GLY A 16 -1.08 -8.60 -4.31
CA GLY A 16 0.29 -8.11 -4.20
C GLY A 16 0.30 -6.59 -4.08
N ARG A 17 1.08 -6.05 -3.14
CA ARG A 17 1.22 -4.60 -2.98
C ARG A 17 2.64 -4.18 -2.69
N PHE A 18 3.16 -3.28 -3.50
CA PHE A 18 4.43 -2.60 -3.29
C PHE A 18 4.17 -1.14 -2.92
N THR A 19 4.77 -0.66 -1.83
CA THR A 19 4.54 0.70 -1.34
C THR A 19 5.85 1.30 -0.87
N PRO A 20 6.62 1.93 -1.77
CA PRO A 20 7.73 2.76 -1.35
C PRO A 20 7.23 3.91 -0.48
N MET A 21 7.91 4.12 0.64
CA MET A 21 7.62 5.19 1.58
C MET A 21 8.88 6.00 1.80
N VAL A 22 8.74 7.33 1.79
CA VAL A 22 9.79 8.29 2.12
C VAL A 22 9.33 9.01 3.38
N ASN A 23 10.12 8.89 4.44
CA ASN A 23 9.92 9.63 5.68
C ASN A 23 10.97 10.74 5.76
N TRP A 24 10.53 11.98 5.59
CA TRP A 24 11.37 13.16 5.68
C TRP A 24 11.19 13.83 7.04
N HIS A 25 12.23 13.78 7.85
CA HIS A 25 12.32 14.51 9.10
C HIS A 25 12.84 15.91 8.82
N LEU A 26 11.93 16.91 8.81
CA LEU A 26 12.28 18.32 8.59
C LEU A 26 12.83 18.94 9.89
N SER A 27 12.34 18.48 11.03
CA SER A 27 12.79 18.83 12.38
C SER A 27 12.39 17.69 13.33
N ASP A 28 12.86 17.71 14.58
CA ASP A 28 12.47 16.75 15.62
C ASP A 28 10.94 16.72 15.84
N HIS A 29 10.27 17.82 15.53
CA HIS A 29 8.83 18.03 15.71
C HIS A 29 8.02 17.92 14.41
N VAL A 30 8.69 17.82 13.24
CA VAL A 30 8.02 17.87 11.94
C VAL A 30 8.49 16.73 11.06
N ARG A 31 7.58 15.81 10.75
CA ARG A 31 7.81 14.69 9.84
C ARG A 31 6.83 14.73 8.67
N LEU A 32 7.37 14.73 7.46
CA LEU A 32 6.62 14.60 6.22
C LEU A 32 6.80 13.17 5.70
N GLU A 33 5.73 12.41 5.58
CA GLU A 33 5.72 11.08 5.00
C GLU A 33 5.05 11.11 3.63
N MET A 34 5.69 10.50 2.65
CA MET A 34 5.12 10.30 1.32
C MET A 34 5.13 8.81 1.02
N ALA A 35 3.97 8.24 0.76
CA ALA A 35 3.81 6.85 0.39
C ALA A 35 3.20 6.79 -1.01
N TYR A 36 3.95 6.25 -1.95
CA TYR A 36 3.42 5.88 -3.25
C TYR A 36 3.26 4.36 -3.24
N GLY A 37 2.10 3.86 -3.63
CA GLY A 37 1.89 2.44 -3.67
C GLY A 37 1.16 1.96 -4.90
N TYR A 38 1.56 0.76 -5.27
CA TYR A 38 1.11 0.03 -6.43
C TYR A 38 0.61 -1.32 -5.94
N GLY A 39 -0.69 -1.55 -6.10
CA GLY A 39 -1.36 -2.81 -5.79
C GLY A 39 -1.78 -3.52 -7.07
N SER A 40 -1.64 -4.83 -7.08
CA SER A 40 -2.19 -5.72 -8.09
C SER A 40 -3.05 -6.75 -7.38
N LEU A 41 -4.33 -6.81 -7.73
CA LEU A 41 -5.27 -7.82 -7.28
C LEU A 41 -5.58 -8.74 -8.46
N ASP A 42 -5.21 -10.00 -8.35
CA ASP A 42 -5.63 -11.04 -9.30
C ASP A 42 -6.83 -11.78 -8.70
N ARG A 43 -7.99 -11.67 -9.34
CA ARG A 43 -9.20 -12.40 -8.92
C ARG A 43 -9.92 -12.95 -10.14
N LEU A 44 -10.12 -14.26 -10.17
CA LEU A 44 -10.87 -14.98 -11.21
C LEU A 44 -10.35 -14.70 -12.64
N GLY A 45 -9.03 -14.49 -12.80
CA GLY A 45 -8.40 -14.20 -14.10
C GLY A 45 -8.48 -12.73 -14.53
N LEU A 46 -8.99 -11.84 -13.67
CA LEU A 46 -8.97 -10.39 -13.86
C LEU A 46 -7.90 -9.77 -12.96
N ILE A 47 -6.90 -9.15 -13.57
CA ILE A 47 -5.83 -8.44 -12.87
C ILE A 47 -6.20 -6.95 -12.78
N GLY A 48 -6.65 -6.53 -11.59
CA GLY A 48 -6.90 -5.12 -11.26
C GLY A 48 -5.63 -4.46 -10.72
N LYS A 49 -5.16 -3.40 -11.39
CA LYS A 49 -4.03 -2.58 -10.93
C LYS A 49 -4.55 -1.30 -10.28
N THR A 50 -4.04 -0.97 -9.11
CA THR A 50 -4.42 0.22 -8.36
C THR A 50 -3.19 1.00 -7.94
N HIS A 51 -3.19 2.29 -8.23
CA HIS A 51 -2.19 3.23 -7.76
C HIS A 51 -2.79 4.06 -6.62
N PHE A 52 -2.05 4.22 -5.54
CA PHE A 52 -2.43 5.07 -4.42
C PHE A 52 -1.26 5.95 -4.04
N PHE A 53 -1.55 7.24 -3.83
CA PHE A 53 -0.58 8.21 -3.35
C PHE A 53 -1.12 8.81 -2.06
N GLN A 54 -0.32 8.74 -1.00
CA GLN A 54 -0.66 9.25 0.31
C GLN A 54 0.46 10.16 0.80
N THR A 55 0.09 11.35 1.25
CA THR A 55 0.98 12.26 1.96
C THR A 55 0.49 12.39 3.40
N ARG A 56 1.42 12.48 4.34
CA ARG A 56 1.12 12.72 5.75
C ARG A 56 2.09 13.74 6.31
N LEU A 57 1.55 14.79 6.92
CA LEU A 57 2.31 15.71 7.74
C LEU A 57 2.03 15.38 9.21
N GLN A 58 3.08 15.05 9.95
CA GLN A 58 3.03 14.82 11.38
C GLN A 58 3.74 15.97 12.10
N LEU A 59 3.01 16.59 13.03
CA LEU A 59 3.49 17.63 13.90
C LEU A 59 3.45 17.09 15.33
N GLN A 60 4.59 17.11 16.01
CA GLN A 60 4.71 16.77 17.43
C GLN A 60 4.81 18.06 18.22
N LEU A 61 3.88 18.27 19.17
CA LEU A 61 3.83 19.43 20.05
C LEU A 61 4.66 19.20 21.32
#